data_AF-A0A7Y6K0E3-F1
#
_entry.id   AF-A0A7Y6K0E3-F1
#
_cell.length_a   1.000
_cell.length_b   1.000
_cell.length_c   1.000
_cell.angle_alpha   90.00
_cell.angle_beta   90.00
_cell.angle_gamma   90.00
#
_symmetry.space_group_name_H-M   'P 1'
#
loop_
_entity.id
_entity.type
_entity.pdbx_description
1 polymer ?
#
loop_
_entity_poly.entity_id
_entity_poly.type
_entity_poly.pdbx_seq_one_letter_code
_entity_poly.pdbx_strand_id
1 'polypeptide(L)'
;MSHTENNPSYPNLDILFGGYLNQDYHYIGDSIEEIVGIYKNAITSKMRKSAINEINQLAENFGENLDSAFYEMYGHDFNPKLWGHTTASFLEELKRILSE
;
A
#
# COMPACT_ATOMS: atom_id res chain seq x y z
N MET A 1 -15.09 6.42 29.06
CA MET A 1 -15.78 6.19 27.77
C MET A 1 -14.75 6.38 26.67
N SER A 2 -14.01 5.33 26.37
CA SER A 2 -13.05 5.33 25.26
C SER A 2 -13.82 4.73 24.08
N HIS A 3 -14.27 5.57 23.15
CA HIS A 3 -14.65 5.06 21.84
C HIS A 3 -13.33 4.60 21.20
N THR A 4 -13.02 3.31 21.31
CA THR A 4 -12.14 2.66 20.34
C THR A 4 -12.86 2.75 19.01
N GLU A 5 -12.62 3.83 18.26
CA GLU A 5 -12.85 3.81 16.83
C GLU A 5 -11.94 2.70 16.30
N ASN A 6 -12.55 1.64 15.78
CA ASN A 6 -11.84 0.57 15.10
C ASN A 6 -11.21 1.18 13.84
N ASN A 7 -9.98 1.71 13.95
CA ASN A 7 -9.24 2.07 12.76
C ASN A 7 -9.10 0.82 11.89
N PRO A 8 -9.47 0.88 10.61
CA PRO A 8 -9.32 -0.26 9.72
C PRO A 8 -7.84 -0.66 9.67
N SER A 9 -7.58 -1.96 9.80
CA SER A 9 -6.23 -2.53 9.74
C SER A 9 -6.01 -3.18 8.38
N TYR A 10 -4.84 -2.92 7.79
CA TYR A 10 -4.48 -3.38 6.45
C TYR A 10 -3.16 -4.18 6.50
N PRO A 11 -3.14 -5.38 7.11
CA PRO A 11 -1.90 -6.07 7.46
C PRO A 11 -1.01 -6.44 6.26
N ASN A 12 -1.56 -6.66 5.07
CA ASN A 12 -0.74 -6.95 3.89
C ASN A 12 -0.14 -5.67 3.31
N LEU A 13 -0.86 -4.53 3.39
CA LEU A 13 -0.31 -3.21 3.09
C LEU A 13 0.75 -2.79 4.10
N ASP A 14 0.54 -3.07 5.39
CA ASP A 14 1.52 -2.78 6.45
C ASP A 14 2.85 -3.51 6.18
N ILE A 15 2.80 -4.76 5.71
CA ILE A 15 4.00 -5.51 5.29
C ILE A 15 4.62 -4.88 4.04
N LEU A 16 3.81 -4.48 3.05
CA LEU A 16 4.31 -3.88 1.82
C LEU A 16 5.05 -2.56 2.10
N PHE A 17 4.41 -1.64 2.81
CA PHE A 17 5.01 -0.33 3.11
C PHE A 17 6.11 -0.43 4.16
N GLY A 18 5.93 -1.20 5.23
CA GLY A 18 6.96 -1.35 6.27
C GLY A 18 8.18 -2.14 5.81
N GLY A 19 8.01 -3.12 4.92
CA GLY A 19 9.07 -4.05 4.54
C GLY A 19 9.72 -3.80 3.17
N TYR A 20 9.01 -3.18 2.22
CA TYR A 20 9.45 -3.08 0.83
C TYR A 20 9.44 -1.64 0.31
N LEU A 21 8.30 -0.95 0.45
CA LEU A 21 8.13 0.44 0.05
C LEU A 21 8.27 1.35 1.28
N ASN A 22 9.46 1.37 1.87
CA ASN A 22 9.82 2.25 2.99
C ASN A 22 10.96 3.20 2.58
N GLN A 23 11.48 4.00 3.51
CA GLN A 23 12.58 4.93 3.27
C GLN A 23 13.87 4.28 2.74
N ASP A 24 14.03 2.97 2.96
CA ASP A 24 15.18 2.17 2.59
C ASP A 24 14.95 1.36 1.29
N TYR A 25 13.89 1.64 0.52
CA TYR A 25 13.52 0.89 -0.70
C TYR A 25 14.67 0.68 -1.70
N HIS A 26 15.64 1.60 -1.74
CA HIS A 26 16.82 1.53 -2.62
C HIS A 26 17.72 0.31 -2.40
N TYR A 27 17.60 -0.39 -1.27
CA TYR A 27 18.29 -1.67 -1.05
C TYR A 27 17.54 -2.85 -1.65
N ILE A 28 16.32 -2.64 -2.13
CA ILE A 28 15.39 -3.67 -2.62
C ILE A 28 15.25 -3.56 -4.14
N GLY A 29 15.08 -2.36 -4.69
CA GLY A 29 14.95 -2.13 -6.13
C GLY A 29 14.84 -0.66 -6.50
N ASP A 30 14.81 -0.40 -7.80
CA ASP A 30 14.86 0.95 -8.38
C ASP A 30 13.49 1.43 -8.92
N SER A 31 12.51 0.54 -9.04
CA SER A 31 11.16 0.86 -9.54
C SER A 31 10.03 0.27 -8.70
N ILE A 32 8.84 0.85 -8.77
CA ILE A 32 7.62 0.32 -8.12
C ILE A 32 7.36 -1.10 -8.62
N GLU A 33 7.45 -1.34 -9.93
CA GLU A 33 7.23 -2.66 -10.54
C GLU A 33 8.23 -3.70 -10.03
N GLU A 34 9.50 -3.33 -9.88
CA GLU A 34 10.52 -4.22 -9.35
C GLU A 34 10.25 -4.55 -7.87
N ILE A 35 10.11 -3.52 -7.02
CA ILE A 35 9.95 -3.68 -5.58
C ILE A 35 8.66 -4.45 -5.25
N VAL A 36 7.53 -4.05 -5.86
CA VAL A 36 6.24 -4.72 -5.67
C VAL A 36 6.25 -6.11 -6.30
N GLY A 37 6.99 -6.30 -7.38
CA GLY A 37 7.24 -7.62 -7.99
C GLY A 37 7.96 -8.57 -7.03
N ILE A 38 8.97 -8.09 -6.31
CA ILE A 38 9.68 -8.87 -5.28
C ILE A 38 8.72 -9.25 -4.15
N TYR A 39 7.97 -8.29 -3.60
CA TYR A 39 6.93 -8.55 -2.59
C TYR A 39 5.93 -9.60 -3.07
N LYS A 40 5.39 -9.42 -4.28
CA LYS A 40 4.40 -10.31 -4.91
C LYS A 40 4.89 -11.76 -5.02
N ASN A 41 6.18 -11.95 -5.28
CA ASN A 41 6.82 -13.26 -5.40
C ASN A 41 7.18 -13.87 -4.04
N ALA A 42 7.29 -13.07 -2.98
CA ALA A 42 7.60 -13.51 -1.62
C ALA A 42 6.36 -13.97 -0.83
N ILE A 43 5.15 -13.58 -1.25
CA ILE A 43 3.90 -13.86 -0.52
C ILE A 43 3.04 -14.93 -1.20
N THR A 44 2.09 -15.51 -0.44
CA THR A 44 1.13 -16.49 -0.98
C THR A 44 0.06 -15.82 -1.86
N SER A 45 -0.56 -16.58 -2.75
CA SER A 45 -1.72 -16.09 -3.55
C SER A 45 -2.89 -15.62 -2.68
N LYS A 46 -3.05 -16.18 -1.46
CA LYS A 46 -4.07 -15.72 -0.50
C LYS A 46 -3.75 -14.31 0.00
N MET A 47 -2.50 -14.09 0.44
CA MET A 47 -2.04 -12.77 0.91
C MET A 47 -2.14 -11.72 -0.20
N ARG A 48 -1.76 -12.08 -1.43
CA ARG A 48 -1.92 -11.21 -2.60
C ARG A 48 -3.37 -10.77 -2.83
N LYS A 49 -4.33 -11.71 -2.76
CA LYS A 49 -5.76 -11.38 -2.86
C LYS A 49 -6.23 -10.50 -1.70
N SER A 50 -5.73 -10.76 -0.49
CA SER A 50 -6.01 -9.92 0.69
C SER A 50 -5.44 -8.51 0.52
N ALA A 51 -4.23 -8.33 0.01
CA ALA A 51 -3.65 -7.02 -0.29
C ALA A 51 -4.50 -6.23 -1.29
N ILE A 52 -4.96 -6.86 -2.38
CA ILE A 52 -5.88 -6.22 -3.34
C ILE A 52 -7.19 -5.81 -2.66
N ASN A 53 -7.76 -6.66 -1.80
CA ASN A 53 -8.97 -6.34 -1.05
C ASN A 53 -8.75 -5.19 -0.06
N GLU A 54 -7.61 -5.15 0.62
CA GLU A 54 -7.22 -4.06 1.52
C GLU A 54 -7.09 -2.74 0.77
N ILE A 55 -6.53 -2.75 -0.45
CA ILE A 55 -6.49 -1.56 -1.31
C ILE A 55 -7.91 -1.06 -1.63
N ASN A 56 -8.82 -1.96 -2.00
CA ASN A 56 -10.20 -1.58 -2.28
C ASN A 56 -10.90 -1.03 -1.03
N GLN A 57 -10.71 -1.68 0.12
CA GLN A 57 -11.26 -1.21 1.40
C GLN A 57 -10.69 0.15 1.81
N LEU A 58 -9.40 0.40 1.60
CA LEU A 58 -8.79 1.71 1.84
C LEU A 58 -9.43 2.79 0.97
N ALA A 59 -9.58 2.53 -0.33
CA ALA A 59 -10.24 3.47 -1.24
C ALA A 59 -11.72 3.71 -0.88
N GLU A 60 -12.47 2.65 -0.56
CA GLU A 60 -13.89 2.72 -0.20
C GLU A 60 -14.12 3.43 1.15
N ASN A 61 -13.29 3.14 2.16
CA ASN A 61 -13.45 3.70 3.50
C ASN A 61 -13.19 5.21 3.55
N PHE A 62 -12.24 5.70 2.75
CA PHE A 62 -11.79 7.09 2.84
C PHE A 62 -12.25 7.97 1.69
N GLY A 63 -12.61 7.41 0.52
CA GLY A 63 -13.21 8.15 -0.59
C GLY A 63 -12.41 9.42 -0.95
N GLU A 64 -13.04 10.58 -0.81
CA GLU A 64 -12.39 11.89 -1.06
C GLU A 64 -11.22 12.20 -0.12
N ASN A 65 -11.17 11.58 1.06
CA ASN A 65 -10.10 11.74 2.06
C ASN A 65 -8.96 10.71 1.89
N LEU A 66 -8.96 9.93 0.81
CA LEU A 66 -7.99 8.86 0.57
C LEU A 66 -6.53 9.34 0.65
N ASP A 67 -6.21 10.49 0.05
CA ASP A 67 -4.87 11.06 0.11
C ASP A 67 -4.45 11.27 1.56
N SER A 68 -5.24 12.01 2.35
CA SER A 68 -4.94 12.32 3.75
C SER A 68 -4.79 11.07 4.60
N ALA A 69 -5.71 10.11 4.45
CA ALA A 69 -5.68 8.86 5.19
C ALA A 69 -4.43 8.02 4.86
N PHE A 70 -4.06 7.94 3.59
CA PHE A 70 -2.84 7.26 3.18
C PHE A 70 -1.59 7.90 3.79
N TYR A 71 -1.48 9.23 3.75
CA TYR A 71 -0.32 9.93 4.33
C TYR A 71 -0.27 9.80 5.86
N GLU A 72 -1.42 9.75 6.53
CA GLU A 72 -1.47 9.49 7.98
C GLU A 72 -0.96 8.08 8.32
N MET A 73 -1.33 7.07 7.52
CA MET A 73 -0.94 5.68 7.76
C MET A 73 0.48 5.34 7.29
N TYR A 74 0.87 5.80 6.09
CA TYR A 74 2.07 5.34 5.39
C TYR A 74 2.97 6.48 4.91
N GLY A 75 2.59 7.74 5.12
CA GLY A 75 3.34 8.89 4.61
C GLY A 75 4.72 9.08 5.23
N HIS A 76 4.96 8.48 6.41
CA HIS A 76 6.30 8.40 6.98
C HIS A 76 7.22 7.49 6.15
N ASP A 77 6.69 6.39 5.61
CA ASP A 77 7.49 5.36 4.95
C ASP A 77 7.57 5.58 3.45
N PHE A 78 6.48 6.05 2.83
CA PHE A 78 6.36 6.17 1.39
C PHE A 78 5.57 7.39 0.95
N ASN A 79 6.05 8.05 -0.12
CA ASN A 79 5.36 9.16 -0.75
C ASN A 79 5.16 8.89 -2.26
N PRO A 80 3.93 8.51 -2.69
CA PRO A 80 3.62 8.23 -4.10
C PRO A 80 3.93 9.38 -5.05
N LYS A 81 3.86 10.64 -4.57
CA LYS A 81 4.11 11.82 -5.42
C LYS A 81 5.56 11.90 -5.88
N LEU A 82 6.51 11.37 -5.11
CA LEU A 82 7.92 11.29 -5.50
C LEU A 82 8.16 10.35 -6.69
N TRP A 83 7.19 9.47 -6.95
CA TRP A 83 7.20 8.51 -8.05
C TRP A 83 6.24 8.91 -9.18
N GLY A 84 5.74 10.15 -9.19
CA GLY A 84 4.84 10.64 -10.24
C GLY A 84 3.40 10.17 -10.13
N HIS A 85 2.98 9.64 -8.97
CA HIS A 85 1.63 9.15 -8.74
C HIS A 85 0.83 10.04 -7.77
N THR A 86 -0.49 10.11 -7.99
CA THR A 86 -1.45 10.39 -6.91
C THR A 86 -1.65 9.12 -6.08
N THR A 87 -2.14 9.22 -4.83
CA THR A 87 -2.43 8.03 -4.02
C THR A 87 -3.37 7.08 -4.74
N ALA A 88 -4.46 7.58 -5.33
CA ALA A 88 -5.39 6.75 -6.10
C ALA A 88 -4.70 6.03 -7.28
N SER A 89 -3.91 6.74 -8.09
CA SER A 89 -3.21 6.13 -9.22
C SER A 89 -2.16 5.11 -8.79
N PHE A 90 -1.51 5.33 -7.65
CA PHE A 90 -0.54 4.42 -7.08
C PHE A 90 -1.21 3.15 -6.55
N LEU A 91 -2.35 3.26 -5.88
CA LEU A 91 -3.14 2.11 -5.43
C LEU A 91 -3.64 1.26 -6.61
N GLU A 92 -4.04 1.89 -7.72
CA GLU A 92 -4.36 1.16 -8.96
C GLU A 92 -3.14 0.43 -9.54
N GLU A 93 -1.96 1.06 -9.51
CA GLU A 93 -0.72 0.44 -9.97
C GLU A 93 -0.33 -0.78 -9.12
N LEU A 94 -0.47 -0.68 -7.79
CA LEU A 94 -0.30 -1.83 -6.90
C LEU A 94 -1.25 -2.97 -7.25
N LYS A 95 -2.54 -2.69 -7.48
CA LYS A 95 -3.52 -3.72 -7.87
C LYS A 95 -3.15 -4.37 -9.20
N ARG A 96 -2.69 -3.58 -10.17
CA ARG A 96 -2.25 -4.06 -11.49
C ARG A 96 -1.12 -5.08 -11.33
N ILE A 97 -0.03 -4.70 -10.65
CA ILE A 97 1.14 -5.56 -10.44
C ILE A 97 0.76 -6.82 -9.66
N LEU A 98 -0.04 -6.68 -8.59
CA LEU A 98 -0.47 -7.82 -7.76
C LEU A 98 -1.39 -8.78 -8.51
N SER A 99 -2.10 -8.35 -9.54
CA SER A 99 -3.03 -9.20 -10.30
C SER A 99 -2.37 -10.00 -11.43
N GLU A 100 -1.12 -9.71 -11.77
CA GLU A 100 -0.28 -10.48 -12.69
C GLU A 100 0.29 -11.75 -12.06
#